data_AF-A0A2E4FYV5-F1
#
_entry.id   AF-A0A2E4FYV5-F1
#
_cell.length_a   1.000
_cell.length_b   1.000
_cell.length_c   1.000
_cell.angle_alpha   90.00
_cell.angle_beta   90.00
_cell.angle_gamma   90.00
#
_symmetry.space_group_name_H-M   'P 1'
#
loop_
_entity.id
_entity.type
_entity.pdbx_description
1 polymer ?
#
loop_
_entity_poly.entity_id
_entity_poly.type
_entity_poly.pdbx_seq_one_letter_code
_entity_poly.pdbx_strand_id
1 'polypeptide(L)'
;MARVAIGILGACLAGYLIIETIHNLYRYTAYRIEVKKNQEKMINMESELAVITEELGSMDDPDFIDTLIRKRLNYVSKQDVVYQIRRPQSQTPIIHVSPTPNP
;
A
#
# COMPACT_ATOMS: atom_id res chain seq x y z
N MET A 1 -33.68 54.46 11.76
CA MET A 1 -32.59 54.17 10.79
C MET A 1 -31.44 53.40 11.43
N ALA A 2 -30.72 53.94 12.42
CA ALA A 2 -29.53 53.29 13.02
C ALA A 2 -29.78 51.90 13.66
N ARG A 3 -30.90 51.70 14.36
CA ARG A 3 -31.23 50.41 14.99
C ARG A 3 -31.45 49.26 14.01
N VAL A 4 -31.95 49.55 12.81
CA VAL A 4 -32.19 48.55 11.76
C VAL A 4 -30.86 48.13 11.12
N ALA A 5 -29.96 49.10 10.90
CA ALA A 5 -28.62 48.82 10.35
C ALA A 5 -27.78 47.93 11.28
N ILE A 6 -27.85 48.15 12.60
CA ILE A 6 -27.15 47.32 13.61
C ILE A 6 -27.70 45.87 13.60
N GLY A 7 -29.01 45.70 13.46
CA GLY A 7 -29.62 44.37 13.35
C GLY A 7 -29.17 43.60 12.11
N ILE A 8 -29.09 44.29 10.96
CA ILE A 8 -28.63 43.69 9.70
C ILE A 8 -27.14 43.30 9.79
N LEU A 9 -26.29 44.19 10.30
CA LEU A 9 -24.86 43.91 10.47
C LEU A 9 -24.61 42.75 11.45
N GLY A 10 -25.37 42.70 12.55
CA GLY A 10 -25.31 41.58 13.50
C GLY A 10 -25.72 40.25 12.88
N ALA A 11 -26.77 40.24 12.05
CA ALA A 11 -27.20 39.03 11.34
C ALA A 11 -26.18 38.56 10.29
N CYS A 12 -25.55 39.49 9.56
CA CYS A 12 -24.48 39.16 8.61
C CYS A 12 -23.25 38.55 9.30
N LEU A 13 -22.83 39.11 10.44
CA LEU A 13 -21.72 38.56 11.23
C LEU A 13 -22.04 37.18 11.81
N ALA A 14 -23.24 36.99 12.35
CA ALA A 14 -23.68 35.70 12.84
C ALA A 14 -23.72 34.65 11.71
N GLY A 15 -24.24 35.01 10.54
CA GLY A 15 -24.27 34.13 9.37
C GLY A 15 -22.86 33.74 8.89
N TYR A 16 -21.94 34.70 8.83
CA TYR A 16 -20.54 34.45 8.47
C TYR A 16 -19.88 33.44 9.41
N LEU A 17 -20.01 33.64 10.73
CA LEU A 17 -19.44 32.76 11.74
C LEU A 17 -20.00 31.34 11.68
N ILE A 18 -21.31 31.20 11.42
CA ILE A 18 -21.96 29.88 11.26
C ILE A 18 -21.41 29.15 10.03
N ILE A 19 -21.25 29.85 8.91
CA ILE A 19 -20.73 29.24 7.68
C ILE A 19 -19.26 28.80 7.88
N GLU A 20 -18.43 29.63 8.52
CA GLU A 20 -17.05 29.25 8.82
C GLU A 20 -16.95 28.05 9.77
N THR A 21 -17.77 27.99 10.82
CA THR A 21 -17.75 26.86 11.75
C THR A 21 -18.19 25.57 11.07
N ILE A 22 -19.22 25.62 10.22
CA ILE A 22 -19.66 24.46 9.44
C ILE A 22 -18.56 24.01 8.46
N HIS A 23 -17.91 24.95 7.78
CA HIS A 23 -16.83 24.64 6.83
C HIS A 23 -15.63 23.98 7.53
N ASN A 24 -15.20 24.51 8.67
CA ASN A 24 -14.11 23.93 9.45
C ASN A 24 -14.47 22.55 10.00
N LEU A 25 -15.71 22.37 10.47
CA LEU A 25 -16.18 21.06 10.93
C LEU A 25 -16.17 20.03 9.80
N TYR A 26 -16.62 20.41 8.60
CA TYR A 26 -16.62 19.53 7.43
C TYR A 26 -15.19 19.14 7.00
N ARG A 27 -14.26 20.09 6.98
CA ARG A 27 -12.85 19.78 6.67
C ARG A 27 -12.22 18.88 7.72
N TYR A 28 -12.52 19.12 9.00
CA TYR A 28 -12.02 18.30 10.09
C TYR A 28 -12.53 16.85 10.03
N THR A 29 -13.82 16.66 9.77
CA THR A 29 -14.38 15.31 9.63
C THR A 29 -13.85 14.60 8.40
N ALA A 30 -13.71 15.30 7.27
CA ALA A 30 -13.10 14.76 6.05
C ALA A 30 -11.64 14.30 6.30
N TYR A 31 -10.83 15.13 6.96
CA TYR A 31 -9.45 14.77 7.30
C TYR A 31 -9.38 13.56 8.23
N ARG A 32 -10.28 13.48 9.23
CA ARG A 32 -10.33 12.33 10.14
C ARG A 32 -10.66 11.02 9.42
N ILE A 33 -11.56 11.06 8.43
CA ILE A 33 -11.92 9.89 7.63
C ILE A 33 -10.72 9.45 6.77
N GLU A 34 -10.03 10.40 6.16
CA GLU A 34 -8.85 10.13 5.34
C GLU A 34 -7.70 9.53 6.16
N VAL A 35 -7.45 10.06 7.36
CA VAL A 35 -6.47 9.51 8.30
C VAL A 35 -6.80 8.08 8.68
N LYS A 36 -8.07 7.77 9.00
CA LYS A 36 -8.49 6.39 9.28
C LYS A 36 -8.24 5.45 8.10
N LYS A 37 -8.60 5.89 6.89
CA LYS A 37 -8.37 5.11 5.67
C LYS A 37 -6.87 4.86 5.43
N ASN A 38 -6.03 5.85 5.70
CA ASN A 38 -4.58 5.69 5.58
C ASN A 38 -3.99 4.78 6.66
N GLN A 39 -4.51 4.83 7.89
CA GLN A 39 -4.12 3.89 8.96
C GLN A 39 -4.49 2.45 8.59
N GLU A 40 -5.69 2.19 8.08
CA GLU A 40 -6.09 0.86 7.61
C GLU A 40 -5.18 0.35 6.49
N LYS A 41 -4.84 1.20 5.51
CA LYS A 41 -3.89 0.86 4.45
C LYS A 41 -2.50 0.53 5.01
N MET A 42 -2.02 1.30 5.98
CA MET A 42 -0.71 1.08 6.60
C MET A 42 -0.67 -0.26 7.34
N ILE A 43 -1.72 -0.60 8.10
CA ILE A 43 -1.84 -1.89 8.78
C ILE A 43 -1.82 -3.05 7.77
N ASN A 44 -2.55 -2.91 6.66
CA ASN A 44 -2.55 -3.94 5.61
C ASN A 44 -1.15 -4.10 4.99
N MET A 45 -0.47 -3.00 4.64
CA MET A 45 0.89 -3.05 4.10
C MET A 45 1.89 -3.64 5.11
N GLU A 46 1.77 -3.32 6.39
CA GLU A 46 2.61 -3.88 7.45
C GLU A 46 2.40 -5.39 7.59
N SER A 47 1.14 -5.86 7.50
CA SER A 47 0.83 -7.29 7.50
C SER A 47 1.40 -8.01 6.27
N GLU A 48 1.31 -7.42 5.08
CA GLU A 48 1.90 -7.96 3.85
C GLU A 48 3.44 -8.02 3.96
N LEU A 49 4.07 -6.98 4.49
CA LEU A 49 5.52 -6.94 4.74
C LEU A 49 5.94 -7.99 5.76
N ALA A 50 5.17 -8.21 6.82
CA ALA A 50 5.45 -9.25 7.81
C ALA A 50 5.41 -10.65 7.17
N VAL A 51 4.38 -10.94 6.36
CA VAL A 51 4.28 -12.20 5.62
C VAL A 51 5.47 -12.37 4.68
N ILE A 52 5.82 -11.35 3.87
CA ILE A 52 6.96 -11.42 2.96
C ILE A 52 8.28 -11.64 3.73
N THR A 53 8.44 -11.01 4.90
CA THR A 53 9.64 -11.16 5.73
C THR A 53 9.74 -12.56 6.33
N GLU A 54 8.62 -13.14 6.76
CA GLU A 54 8.55 -14.53 7.21
C GLU A 54 8.82 -15.52 6.06
N GLU A 55 8.28 -15.27 4.86
CA GLU A 55 8.61 -16.03 3.65
C GLU A 55 10.10 -15.94 3.32
N LEU A 56 10.71 -14.75 3.43
CA LEU A 56 12.14 -14.53 3.19
C LEU A 56 13.02 -15.24 4.21
N GLY A 57 12.65 -15.22 5.50
CA GLY A 57 13.35 -15.96 6.55
C GLY A 57 13.23 -17.49 6.40
N SER A 58 12.17 -17.95 5.73
CA SER A 58 11.94 -19.35 5.41
C SER A 58 12.53 -19.77 4.06
N MET A 59 13.11 -18.85 3.26
CA MET A 59 13.73 -19.18 1.97
C MET A 59 14.98 -20.06 2.09
N ASP A 60 15.60 -20.11 3.27
CA ASP A 60 16.73 -21.01 3.56
C ASP A 60 16.26 -22.45 3.87
N ASP A 61 14.96 -22.67 4.11
CA ASP A 61 14.36 -23.99 4.30
C ASP A 61 14.02 -24.66 2.94
N PRO A 62 14.66 -25.80 2.60
CA PRO A 62 14.40 -26.50 1.34
C PRO A 62 12.94 -26.97 1.18
N ASP A 63 12.23 -27.31 2.26
CA ASP A 63 10.85 -27.82 2.20
C ASP A 63 9.85 -26.67 1.97
N PHE A 64 10.15 -25.49 2.49
CA PHE A 64 9.39 -24.27 2.23
C PHE A 64 9.50 -23.85 0.76
N ILE A 65 10.72 -23.87 0.20
CA ILE A 65 10.96 -23.57 -1.22
C ILE A 65 10.22 -24.55 -2.14
N ASP A 66 10.26 -25.86 -1.86
CA ASP A 66 9.50 -26.85 -2.65
C ASP A 66 7.98 -26.58 -2.60
N THR A 67 7.45 -26.28 -1.41
CA THR A 67 6.02 -25.96 -1.22
C THR A 67 5.62 -24.68 -1.96
N LEU A 68 6.45 -23.63 -1.89
CA LEU A 68 6.20 -22.35 -2.54
C LEU A 68 6.26 -22.47 -4.07
N ILE A 69 7.23 -23.23 -4.58
CA ILE A 69 7.36 -23.56 -6.01
C ILE A 69 6.13 -24.34 -6.49
N ARG A 70 5.69 -25.38 -5.77
CA ARG A 70 4.49 -26.16 -6.12
C ARG A 70 3.21 -25.32 -6.11
N LYS A 71 3.07 -24.43 -5.14
CA LYS A 71 1.92 -23.53 -5.02
C LYS A 71 1.88 -22.46 -6.13
N ARG A 72 3.03 -21.88 -6.51
CA ARG A 72 3.11 -20.85 -7.57
C ARG A 72 3.06 -21.40 -9.00
N LEU A 73 3.65 -22.57 -9.24
CA LEU A 73 3.63 -23.21 -10.56
C LEU A 73 2.33 -24.00 -10.81
N ASN A 74 1.39 -23.97 -9.86
CA ASN A 74 0.06 -24.57 -9.98
C ASN A 74 0.15 -26.04 -10.44
N TYR A 75 1.10 -26.79 -9.85
CA TYR A 75 1.40 -28.13 -10.32
C TYR A 75 0.22 -29.07 -10.10
N VAL A 76 -0.21 -29.62 -11.24
CA VAL A 76 -1.26 -30.59 -11.45
C VAL A 76 -0.71 -31.96 -11.04
N SER A 77 -1.16 -32.49 -9.90
CA SER A 77 -0.87 -33.84 -9.37
C SER A 77 0.37 -34.00 -8.47
N LYS A 78 0.21 -34.85 -7.44
CA LYS A 78 1.21 -35.17 -6.40
C LYS A 78 2.43 -35.96 -6.89
N GLN A 79 2.52 -36.23 -8.20
CA GLN A 79 3.53 -37.10 -8.80
C GLN A 79 4.63 -36.33 -9.56
N ASP A 80 4.50 -35.00 -9.69
CA ASP A 80 5.49 -34.19 -10.40
C ASP A 80 6.73 -33.90 -9.53
N VAL A 81 7.91 -34.13 -10.10
CA VAL A 81 9.21 -33.98 -9.42
C VAL A 81 9.80 -32.60 -9.73
N VAL A 82 10.06 -31.82 -8.67
CA VAL A 82 10.68 -30.49 -8.76
C VAL A 82 12.19 -30.63 -8.53
N TYR A 83 13.00 -30.15 -9.48
CA TYR A 83 14.45 -30.13 -9.35
C TYR A 83 14.93 -28.74 -8.91
N GLN A 84 15.58 -28.64 -7.75
CA GLN A 84 16.20 -27.40 -7.28
C GLN A 84 17.65 -27.31 -7.82
N ILE A 85 17.89 -26.44 -8.81
CA ILE A 85 19.25 -26.15 -9.29
C ILE A 85 19.85 -25.05 -8.40
N ARG A 86 20.67 -25.45 -7.41
CA ARG A 86 21.44 -24.48 -6.60
C ARG A 86 22.64 -24.00 -7.39
N ARG A 87 22.72 -22.70 -7.68
CA ARG A 87 23.93 -22.10 -8.28
C ARG A 87 25.07 -22.19 -7.25
N PRO A 88 26.24 -22.75 -7.60
CA PRO A 88 27.43 -22.58 -6.77
C PRO A 88 27.78 -21.09 -6.70
N GLN A 89 28.12 -20.59 -5.51
CA GLN A 89 28.43 -19.17 -5.23
C GLN A 89 29.63 -18.61 -6.02
N SER A 90 30.25 -19.40 -6.89
CA SER A 90 31.42 -19.06 -7.69
C SER A 90 31.11 -19.14 -9.19
N GLN A 91 30.34 -18.20 -9.77
CA GLN A 91 30.41 -17.89 -11.21
C GLN A 91 29.65 -16.59 -11.59
N THR A 92 30.46 -15.53 -11.75
CA THR A 92 30.37 -14.34 -12.63
C THR A 92 29.07 -13.49 -12.71
N PRO A 93 29.18 -12.15 -12.66
CA PRO A 93 28.05 -11.24 -12.86
C PRO A 93 27.48 -11.36 -14.29
N ILE A 94 26.16 -11.18 -14.39
CA ILE A 94 25.42 -11.20 -15.66
C ILE A 94 25.94 -10.06 -16.55
N ILE A 95 26.63 -10.40 -17.64
CA ILE A 95 27.00 -9.42 -18.67
C ILE A 95 25.75 -9.16 -19.51
N HIS A 96 25.23 -7.93 -19.43
CA HIS A 96 24.15 -7.46 -20.29
C HIS A 96 24.66 -7.28 -21.72
N VAL A 97 24.17 -8.09 -22.65
CA VAL A 97 24.44 -7.93 -24.09
C VAL A 97 23.24 -7.22 -24.70
N SER A 98 23.43 -5.96 -25.12
CA SER A 98 22.40 -5.20 -25.83
C SER A 98 22.12 -5.82 -27.19
N PRO A 99 20.85 -5.95 -27.62
CA PRO A 99 20.54 -6.47 -28.95
C PRO A 99 21.00 -5.47 -30.01
N THR A 100 21.90 -5.89 -30.90
CA THR A 100 22.22 -5.16 -32.13
C THR A 100 20.97 -5.10 -33.02
N PRO A 101 20.58 -3.91 -33.51
CA PRO A 101 19.54 -3.82 -34.54
C PRO A 101 20.09 -4.42 -35.84
N ASN A 102 19.40 -5.40 -36.39
CA ASN A 102 19.76 -5.98 -37.69
C ASN A 102 19.52 -4.93 -38.80
N PRO A 103 20.40 -4.91 -39.84
CA PRO A 103 20.32 -4.00 -40.98
C PRO A 103 19.13 -4.31 -41.92
#